data_AF-A0A8S3RLN6-F1
#
_entry.id   AF-A0A8S3RLN6-F1
#
_cell.length_a   1.000
_cell.length_b   1.000
_cell.length_c   1.000
_cell.angle_alpha   90.00
_cell.angle_beta   90.00
_cell.angle_gamma   90.00
#
_symmetry.space_group_name_H-M   'P 1'
#
loop_
_entity.id
_entity.type
_entity.pdbx_description
1 polymer ?
#
loop_
_entity_poly.entity_id
_entity_poly.type
_entity_poly.pdbx_seq_one_letter_code
_entity_poly.pdbx_strand_id
1 'polypeptide(L)'
;MLIHFGMNTKKDHTKIYSNDVWRTEDGFATTKTPTTILFGEDGEFHSFGYEAEQTYTELIESGEADEYSYFTRFKMKLFQDESISTVHHPELKRKTRISRDLTLEDITGKGMKALKVFSESIRFLKEHFQKSCKVANFKLTKRYSLVLTVPAIWKDNAKQFMREAAKAAGIDEDFLTLAYEPEAAAIYCKEATVQRKEGTEGCSLQSFDAGHQFLVLDCGGECNCEMAAFPTTYRQLGL
;
A
#
# COMPACT_ATOMS: atom_id res chain seq x y z
N MET A 1 -0.16 -1.81 4.21
CA MET A 1 -0.02 -0.84 3.10
C MET A 1 0.32 -1.62 1.85
N LEU A 2 -0.67 -1.89 1.00
CA LEU A 2 -0.40 -2.42 -0.33
C LEU A 2 0.04 -1.26 -1.20
N ILE A 3 1.34 -1.15 -1.49
CA ILE A 3 1.83 -0.31 -2.57
C ILE A 3 1.99 -1.24 -3.77
N HIS A 4 1.05 -1.17 -4.70
CA HIS A 4 1.17 -1.87 -5.98
C HIS A 4 1.90 -0.97 -6.97
N PHE A 5 3.14 -1.31 -7.30
CA PHE A 5 3.79 -0.74 -8.46
C PHE A 5 3.38 -1.52 -9.70
N GLY A 6 2.58 -0.88 -10.54
CA GLY A 6 2.21 -1.38 -11.85
C GLY A 6 2.95 -0.58 -12.93
N MET A 7 3.40 -1.27 -13.97
CA MET A 7 3.95 -0.63 -15.17
C MET A 7 3.16 -1.04 -16.40
N ASN A 8 2.85 -0.05 -17.22
CA ASN A 8 2.19 -0.23 -18.50
C ASN A 8 3.23 -0.18 -19.61
N THR A 9 3.28 -1.21 -20.46
CA THR A 9 4.09 -1.19 -21.68
C THR A 9 3.21 -0.78 -22.85
N LYS A 10 3.69 0.14 -23.71
CA LYS A 10 2.96 0.60 -24.91
C LYS A 10 2.52 -0.51 -25.88
N LYS A 11 3.04 -1.74 -25.74
CA LYS A 11 2.73 -2.87 -26.62
C LYS A 11 1.63 -3.78 -26.09
N ASP A 12 1.37 -3.76 -24.78
CA ASP A 12 0.38 -4.61 -24.15
C ASP A 12 -0.05 -3.99 -22.82
N HIS A 13 -1.22 -3.35 -22.83
CA HIS A 13 -1.79 -2.68 -21.66
C HIS A 13 -2.30 -3.65 -20.59
N THR A 14 -2.35 -4.96 -20.90
CA THR A 14 -2.91 -5.99 -20.02
C THR A 14 -1.85 -6.76 -19.23
N LYS A 15 -0.57 -6.64 -19.61
CA LYS A 15 0.54 -7.28 -18.90
C LYS A 15 0.90 -6.52 -17.63
N ILE A 16 0.51 -7.09 -16.50
CA ILE A 16 0.88 -6.62 -15.17
C ILE A 16 2.15 -7.35 -14.74
N TYR A 17 3.22 -6.59 -14.49
CA TYR A 17 4.40 -7.09 -13.80
C TYR A 17 4.23 -6.80 -12.31
N SER A 18 4.10 -7.86 -11.51
CA SER A 18 4.05 -7.78 -10.05
C SER A 18 5.41 -8.09 -9.44
N ASN A 19 5.61 -7.74 -8.17
CA ASN A 19 6.75 -8.24 -7.41
C ASN A 19 6.62 -9.75 -7.30
N ASP A 20 7.57 -10.50 -7.88
CA ASP A 20 7.37 -11.91 -8.23
C ASP A 20 7.45 -12.91 -7.08
N VAL A 21 7.72 -12.48 -5.84
CA VAL A 21 7.50 -13.20 -4.56
C VAL A 21 8.35 -12.55 -3.47
N TRP A 22 7.77 -12.32 -2.29
CA TRP A 22 8.50 -12.09 -1.05
C TRP A 22 8.83 -13.45 -0.44
N ARG A 23 10.08 -13.66 -0.04
CA ARG A 23 10.52 -14.91 0.59
C ARG A 23 10.73 -14.65 2.07
N THR A 24 10.17 -15.52 2.90
CA THR A 24 10.61 -15.67 4.29
C THR A 24 11.88 -16.52 4.32
N GLU A 25 12.66 -16.44 5.39
CA GLU A 25 13.87 -17.28 5.52
C GLU A 25 13.55 -18.79 5.55
N ASP A 26 12.37 -19.16 6.04
CA ASP A 26 11.85 -20.53 6.00
C ASP A 26 11.54 -21.04 4.57
N GLY A 27 11.76 -20.20 3.55
CA GLY A 27 11.56 -20.53 2.15
C GLY A 27 10.11 -20.38 1.66
N PHE A 28 9.20 -19.87 2.50
CA PHE A 28 7.82 -19.61 2.07
C PHE A 28 7.78 -18.41 1.12
N ALA A 29 7.15 -18.63 -0.03
CA ALA A 29 6.89 -17.63 -1.04
C ALA A 29 5.51 -17.00 -0.81
N THR A 30 5.46 -15.68 -0.69
CA THR A 30 4.21 -14.93 -0.50
C THR A 30 4.16 -13.72 -1.43
N THR A 31 2.97 -13.34 -1.86
CA THR A 31 2.73 -12.14 -2.68
C THR A 31 2.51 -10.89 -1.85
N LYS A 32 2.47 -11.02 -0.51
CA LYS A 32 2.28 -9.94 0.45
C LYS A 32 3.48 -9.84 1.37
N THR A 33 3.77 -8.62 1.81
CA THR A 33 4.76 -8.32 2.83
C THR A 33 4.08 -7.61 4.00
N PRO A 34 4.45 -7.90 5.26
CA PRO A 34 3.93 -7.16 6.41
C PRO A 34 4.31 -5.68 6.30
N THR A 35 3.47 -4.81 6.85
CA THR A 35 3.76 -3.36 6.90
C THR A 35 4.48 -3.04 8.20
N THR A 36 5.73 -3.48 8.24
CA THR A 36 6.65 -3.39 9.37
C THR A 36 7.95 -2.75 8.91
N ILE A 37 8.56 -1.94 9.77
CA ILE A 37 9.80 -1.25 9.47
C ILE A 37 10.62 -1.11 10.75
N LEU A 38 11.92 -1.37 10.61
CA LEU A 38 12.89 -1.30 11.68
C LEU A 38 13.86 -0.15 11.39
N PHE A 39 14.17 0.62 12.43
CA PHE A 39 15.19 1.65 12.42
C PHE A 39 16.28 1.32 13.43
N GLY A 40 17.52 1.64 13.08
CA GLY A 40 18.65 1.54 14.00
C GLY A 40 18.60 2.60 15.12
N GLU A 41 19.58 2.54 16.02
CA GLU A 41 19.71 3.49 17.14
C GLU A 41 19.88 4.94 16.67
N ASP A 42 20.56 5.14 15.54
CA ASP A 42 20.72 6.44 14.87
C ASP A 42 19.43 6.96 14.23
N GLY A 43 18.36 6.16 14.25
CA GLY A 43 17.09 6.43 13.61
C GLY A 43 17.13 6.27 12.09
N GLU A 44 18.19 5.68 11.52
CA GLU A 44 18.26 5.38 10.09
C GLU A 44 17.57 4.07 9.74
N PHE A 45 17.14 3.98 8.48
CA PHE A 45 16.43 2.82 7.97
C PHE A 45 17.31 1.58 8.09
N HIS A 46 16.80 0.53 8.75
CA HIS A 46 17.46 -0.76 8.84
C HIS A 46 16.85 -1.75 7.84
N SER A 47 15.59 -2.14 8.06
CA SER A 47 14.91 -3.15 7.24
C SER A 47 13.39 -2.93 7.19
N PHE A 48 12.72 -3.62 6.26
CA PHE A 48 11.27 -3.54 6.05
C PHE A 48 10.66 -4.93 5.83
N GLY A 49 9.40 -5.11 6.23
CA GLY A 49 8.66 -6.33 5.99
C GLY A 49 9.18 -7.51 6.82
N TYR A 50 9.25 -8.70 6.21
CA TYR A 50 9.69 -9.91 6.91
C TYR A 50 11.09 -9.79 7.52
N GLU A 51 12.01 -9.11 6.84
CA GLU A 51 13.35 -8.84 7.37
C GLU A 51 13.29 -8.01 8.66
N ALA A 52 12.40 -7.02 8.73
CA ALA A 52 12.20 -6.23 9.96
C ALA A 52 11.59 -7.07 11.09
N GLU A 53 10.62 -7.94 10.79
CA GLU A 53 10.00 -8.83 11.79
C GLU A 53 11.03 -9.81 12.37
N GLN A 54 11.83 -10.40 11.50
CA GLN A 54 12.84 -11.36 11.91
C GLN A 54 13.96 -10.71 12.71
N THR A 55 14.60 -9.66 12.16
CA THR A 55 15.69 -8.99 12.86
C THR A 55 15.23 -8.49 14.23
N TYR A 56 14.01 -7.95 14.33
CA TYR A 56 13.49 -7.51 15.62
C TYR A 56 13.26 -8.66 16.62
N THR A 57 12.86 -9.85 16.13
CA THR A 57 12.73 -11.05 16.96
C THR A 57 14.09 -11.48 17.51
N GLU A 58 15.12 -11.51 16.67
CA GLU A 58 16.50 -11.84 17.07
C GLU A 58 17.05 -10.84 18.09
N LEU A 59 16.78 -9.55 17.90
CA LEU A 59 17.17 -8.50 18.85
C LEU A 59 16.46 -8.62 20.21
N ILE A 60 15.23 -9.13 20.24
CA ILE A 60 14.56 -9.45 21.52
C ILE A 60 15.31 -10.59 22.23
N GLU A 61 15.69 -11.62 21.49
CA GLU A 61 16.40 -12.77 22.04
C GLU A 61 17.80 -12.41 22.55
N SER A 62 18.49 -11.48 21.88
CA SER A 62 19.82 -10.99 22.30
C SER A 62 19.78 -9.88 23.36
N GLY A 63 18.61 -9.27 23.60
CA GLY A 63 18.44 -8.18 24.56
C GLY A 63 18.82 -6.79 24.03
N GLU A 64 18.93 -6.64 22.72
CA GLU A 64 19.35 -5.40 22.03
C GLU A 64 18.16 -4.63 21.41
N ALA A 65 16.94 -5.16 21.49
CA ALA A 65 15.74 -4.54 20.90
C ALA A 65 15.49 -3.09 21.38
N ASP A 66 15.92 -2.75 22.59
CA ASP A 66 15.80 -1.41 23.17
C ASP A 66 16.71 -0.36 22.51
N GLU A 67 17.62 -0.74 21.62
CA GLU A 67 18.41 0.21 20.82
C GLU A 67 17.72 0.57 19.50
N TYR A 68 16.77 -0.25 19.06
CA TYR A 68 16.10 -0.11 17.77
C TYR A 68 14.70 0.49 17.91
N SER A 69 14.16 1.04 16.82
CA SER A 69 12.75 1.47 16.78
C SER A 69 11.97 0.61 15.78
N TYR A 70 11.00 -0.15 16.29
CA TYR A 70 10.22 -1.10 15.48
C TYR A 70 8.76 -0.67 15.34
N PHE A 71 8.34 -0.34 14.12
CA PHE A 71 6.99 0.10 13.83
C PHE A 71 6.23 -0.98 13.06
N THR A 72 5.02 -1.29 13.54
CA THR A 72 4.08 -2.18 12.88
C THR A 72 2.70 -1.53 12.80
N ARG A 73 1.90 -1.88 11.79
CA ARG A 73 0.51 -1.40 11.58
C ARG A 73 0.38 0.13 11.61
N PHE A 74 1.46 0.86 11.31
CA PHE A 74 1.49 2.31 11.42
C PHE A 74 0.57 3.03 10.42
N LYS A 75 0.17 2.36 9.31
CA LYS A 75 -0.89 2.83 8.38
C LYS A 75 -2.18 3.18 9.14
N MET A 76 -2.49 2.47 10.23
CA MET A 76 -3.71 2.69 11.01
C MET A 76 -3.73 4.03 11.73
N LYS A 77 -2.58 4.66 11.95
CA LYS A 77 -2.51 6.00 12.56
C LYS A 77 -2.99 7.11 11.61
N LEU A 78 -3.07 6.83 10.30
CA LEU A 78 -3.69 7.73 9.31
C LEU A 78 -5.20 7.52 9.20
N PHE A 79 -5.76 6.50 9.85
CA PHE A 79 -7.21 6.34 9.91
C PHE A 79 -7.78 7.30 10.96
N GLN A 80 -8.59 8.26 10.52
CA GLN A 80 -9.34 9.16 11.40
C GLN A 80 -10.75 8.64 11.53
N ASP A 81 -11.02 7.86 12.58
CA ASP A 81 -12.40 7.58 12.96
C ASP A 81 -12.89 8.63 13.96
N GLU A 82 -13.66 9.60 13.46
CA GLU A 82 -14.32 10.60 14.31
C GLU A 82 -15.40 9.99 15.21
N SER A 83 -15.88 8.79 14.90
CA SER A 83 -16.94 8.07 15.64
C SER A 83 -16.41 7.13 16.72
N ILE A 84 -15.18 6.62 16.61
CA ILE A 84 -14.53 5.82 17.67
C ILE A 84 -13.95 6.72 18.78
N SER A 85 -13.61 7.97 18.48
CA SER A 85 -13.10 8.94 19.48
C SER A 85 -14.20 9.55 20.37
N THR A 86 -15.45 9.16 20.20
CA THR A 86 -16.57 9.58 21.04
C THR A 86 -17.05 8.35 21.79
N VAL A 87 -16.69 8.13 23.07
CA VAL A 87 -17.57 8.53 24.18
C VAL A 87 -16.83 9.06 25.44
N HIS A 88 -15.53 8.80 25.66
CA HIS A 88 -14.96 8.98 27.02
C HIS A 88 -13.80 9.99 27.22
N HIS A 89 -13.13 10.53 26.18
CA HIS A 89 -11.99 11.45 26.42
C HIS A 89 -11.86 12.59 25.38
N PRO A 90 -12.33 13.82 25.69
CA PRO A 90 -12.23 14.99 24.79
C PRO A 90 -10.79 15.47 24.54
N GLU A 91 -9.82 15.10 25.38
CA GLU A 91 -8.40 15.45 25.17
C GLU A 91 -7.75 14.68 24.01
N LEU A 92 -8.28 13.49 23.67
CA LEU A 92 -7.77 12.67 22.57
C LEU A 92 -8.17 13.25 21.18
N LYS A 93 -9.25 14.05 21.11
CA LYS A 93 -9.69 14.73 19.88
C LYS A 93 -8.65 15.69 19.31
N ARG A 94 -7.75 16.24 20.13
CA ARG A 94 -6.75 17.23 19.70
C ARG A 94 -5.47 16.57 19.15
N LYS A 95 -5.18 15.32 19.51
CA LYS A 95 -3.91 14.63 19.21
C LYS A 95 -3.88 13.97 17.82
N THR A 96 -5.05 13.74 17.20
CA THR A 96 -5.18 12.96 15.95
C THR A 96 -5.34 13.83 14.70
N ARG A 97 -4.79 15.04 14.67
CA ARG A 97 -4.77 15.84 13.43
C ARG A 97 -3.59 15.36 12.58
N ILE A 98 -3.88 14.70 11.46
CA ILE A 98 -2.86 14.37 10.46
C ILE A 98 -2.24 15.69 10.01
N SER A 99 -0.96 15.84 10.32
CA SER A 99 -0.15 17.02 10.04
C SER A 99 1.29 16.57 9.82
N ARG A 100 2.12 17.45 9.27
CA ARG A 100 3.57 17.17 9.07
C ARG A 100 4.29 16.86 10.38
N ASP A 101 3.74 17.31 11.50
CA ASP A 101 4.31 17.10 12.81
C ASP A 101 3.83 15.83 13.52
N LEU A 102 2.98 15.03 12.87
CA LEU A 102 2.52 13.76 13.41
C LEU A 102 3.72 12.88 13.81
N THR A 103 3.72 12.47 15.07
CA THR A 103 4.69 11.52 15.63
C THR A 103 3.98 10.17 15.80
N LEU A 104 4.65 9.10 15.38
CA LEU A 104 4.26 7.73 15.65
C LEU A 104 5.07 7.23 16.83
N GLU A 105 4.44 6.39 17.64
CA GLU A 105 5.12 5.62 18.68
C GLU A 105 5.36 4.22 18.12
N ASP A 106 6.57 3.71 18.31
CA ASP A 106 6.93 2.33 18.02
C ASP A 106 6.29 1.38 19.05
N ILE A 107 6.55 0.07 18.99
CA ILE A 107 5.91 -0.86 19.95
C ILE A 107 6.38 -0.69 21.40
N THR A 108 7.49 0.02 21.64
CA THR A 108 8.07 0.31 22.95
C THR A 108 7.70 1.72 23.47
N GLY A 109 7.05 2.53 22.63
CA GLY A 109 6.67 3.91 22.94
C GLY A 109 7.65 4.97 22.44
N LYS A 110 8.72 4.60 21.73
CA LYS A 110 9.68 5.55 21.13
C LYS A 110 9.05 6.33 19.99
N GLY A 111 9.20 7.64 20.02
CA GLY A 111 8.59 8.55 19.05
C GLY A 111 9.45 8.75 17.79
N MET A 112 8.86 8.63 16.60
CA MET A 112 9.46 9.04 15.33
C MET A 112 8.46 9.82 14.47
N LYS A 113 8.94 10.79 13.68
CA LYS A 113 8.07 11.51 12.72
C LYS A 113 7.42 10.54 11.76
N ALA A 114 6.09 10.61 11.66
CA ALA A 114 5.31 9.78 10.75
C ALA A 114 5.80 9.92 9.31
N LEU A 115 6.13 11.14 8.89
CA LEU A 115 6.61 11.38 7.53
C LEU A 115 7.85 10.54 7.22
N LYS A 116 8.79 10.39 8.16
CA LYS A 116 9.99 9.56 8.02
C LYS A 116 9.61 8.08 7.88
N VAL A 117 8.82 7.54 8.81
CA VAL A 117 8.37 6.12 8.78
C VAL A 117 7.68 5.76 7.46
N PHE A 118 6.76 6.60 6.99
CA PHE A 118 6.04 6.38 5.73
C PHE A 118 6.92 6.58 4.50
N SER A 119 7.77 7.62 4.46
CA SER A 119 8.63 7.88 3.29
C SER A 119 9.68 6.78 3.12
N GLU A 120 10.25 6.30 4.21
CA GLU A 120 11.22 5.19 4.20
C GLU A 120 10.59 3.89 3.72
N SER A 121 9.37 3.61 4.16
CA SER A 121 8.58 2.47 3.67
C SER A 121 8.32 2.57 2.16
N ILE A 122 7.89 3.74 1.67
CA ILE A 122 7.62 3.95 0.23
C ILE A 122 8.93 3.85 -0.58
N ARG A 123 10.03 4.40 -0.07
CA ARG A 123 11.35 4.35 -0.70
C ARG A 123 11.83 2.91 -0.84
N PHE A 124 11.79 2.13 0.23
CA PHE A 124 12.13 0.71 0.20
C PHE A 124 11.32 -0.04 -0.86
N LEU A 125 9.99 0.12 -0.85
CA LEU A 125 9.12 -0.57 -1.79
C LEU A 125 9.43 -0.18 -3.25
N LYS A 126 9.67 1.10 -3.52
CA LYS A 126 10.08 1.60 -4.86
C LYS A 126 11.39 0.97 -5.30
N GLU A 127 12.41 0.98 -4.44
CA GLU A 127 13.73 0.42 -4.75
C GLU A 127 13.67 -1.09 -4.94
N HIS A 128 12.87 -1.80 -4.13
CA HIS A 128 12.62 -3.21 -4.28
C HIS A 128 11.99 -3.50 -5.66
N PHE A 129 10.97 -2.74 -6.07
CA PHE A 129 10.39 -2.89 -7.40
C PHE A 129 11.41 -2.65 -8.51
N GLN A 130 12.22 -1.59 -8.40
CA GLN A 130 13.29 -1.31 -9.35
C GLN A 130 14.31 -2.45 -9.45
N LYS A 131 14.69 -3.06 -8.31
CA LYS A 131 15.55 -4.25 -8.26
C LYS A 131 14.91 -5.43 -8.98
N SER A 132 13.63 -5.73 -8.72
CA SER A 132 12.89 -6.81 -9.40
C SER A 132 12.84 -6.60 -10.92
N CYS A 133 12.59 -5.39 -11.40
CA CYS A 133 12.63 -5.10 -12.84
C CYS A 133 14.00 -5.37 -13.46
N LYS A 134 15.10 -5.00 -12.77
CA LYS A 134 16.46 -5.29 -13.25
C LYS A 134 16.71 -6.79 -13.36
N VAL A 135 16.29 -7.58 -12.37
CA VAL A 135 16.41 -9.04 -12.37
C VAL A 135 15.60 -9.67 -13.51
N ALA A 136 14.40 -9.16 -13.78
CA ALA A 136 13.56 -9.57 -14.90
C ALA A 136 14.05 -9.07 -16.28
N ASN A 137 15.24 -8.44 -16.35
CA ASN A 137 15.79 -7.78 -17.54
C ASN A 137 14.82 -6.76 -18.17
N PHE A 138 13.94 -6.18 -17.35
CA PHE A 138 12.98 -5.17 -17.75
C PHE A 138 13.61 -3.78 -17.60
N LYS A 139 13.81 -3.09 -18.72
CA LYS A 139 14.41 -1.75 -18.74
C LYS A 139 13.39 -0.69 -18.34
N LEU A 140 13.48 -0.23 -17.09
CA LEU A 140 12.81 0.98 -16.64
C LEU A 140 13.33 2.18 -17.42
N THR A 141 12.50 2.75 -18.29
CA THR A 141 12.80 4.07 -18.87
C THR A 141 12.64 5.15 -17.79
N LYS A 142 13.25 6.32 -17.94
CA LYS A 142 13.13 7.44 -16.98
C LYS A 142 11.70 7.99 -16.79
N ARG A 143 10.69 7.47 -17.50
CA ARG A 143 9.31 7.96 -17.47
C ARG A 143 8.36 6.80 -17.18
N TYR A 144 8.29 6.37 -15.93
CA TYR A 144 7.22 5.49 -15.47
C TYR A 144 6.46 6.21 -14.37
N SER A 145 5.13 6.13 -14.44
CA SER A 145 4.26 6.62 -13.39
C SER A 145 4.11 5.55 -12.31
N LEU A 146 4.09 5.98 -11.06
CA LEU A 146 3.83 5.15 -9.90
C LEU A 146 2.41 5.41 -9.42
N VAL A 147 1.67 4.32 -9.21
CA VAL A 147 0.35 4.36 -8.61
C VAL A 147 0.48 3.92 -7.15
N LEU A 148 0.01 4.74 -6.23
CA LEU A 148 -0.06 4.41 -4.82
C LEU A 148 -1.51 4.22 -4.42
N THR A 149 -1.88 2.99 -4.09
CA THR A 149 -3.24 2.66 -3.65
C THR A 149 -3.47 3.08 -2.21
N VAL A 150 -4.62 3.71 -1.95
CA VAL A 150 -5.05 4.16 -0.62
C VAL A 150 -6.49 3.71 -0.36
N PRO A 151 -6.89 3.46 0.91
CA PRO A 151 -8.28 3.16 1.24
C PRO A 151 -9.21 4.29 0.81
N ALA A 152 -10.39 4.01 0.26
CA ALA A 152 -11.32 5.08 -0.12
C ALA A 152 -11.95 5.75 1.10
N ILE A 153 -11.99 5.05 2.24
CA ILE A 153 -12.46 5.58 3.54
C ILE A 153 -11.54 6.65 4.15
N TRP A 154 -10.34 6.85 3.60
CA TRP A 154 -9.42 7.88 4.08
C TRP A 154 -9.91 9.29 3.74
N LYS A 155 -9.74 10.21 4.69
CA LYS A 155 -9.98 11.64 4.49
C LYS A 155 -8.87 12.28 3.64
N ASP A 156 -9.15 13.44 3.06
CA ASP A 156 -8.24 14.10 2.13
C ASP A 156 -6.90 14.51 2.75
N ASN A 157 -6.87 14.77 4.07
CA ASN A 157 -5.63 15.01 4.81
C ASN A 157 -4.72 13.76 4.85
N ALA A 158 -5.26 12.55 5.00
CA ALA A 158 -4.50 11.31 4.94
C ALA A 158 -3.95 11.06 3.51
N LYS A 159 -4.76 11.34 2.49
CA LYS A 159 -4.33 11.26 1.08
C LYS A 159 -3.21 12.25 0.79
N GLN A 160 -3.36 13.50 1.24
CA GLN A 160 -2.33 14.53 1.10
C GLN A 160 -1.04 14.14 1.83
N PHE A 161 -1.15 13.59 3.04
CA PHE A 161 0.00 13.08 3.77
C PHE A 161 0.74 11.99 2.99
N MET A 162 0.05 11.05 2.34
CA MET A 162 0.69 10.05 1.49
C MET A 162 1.40 10.65 0.28
N ARG A 163 0.87 11.71 -0.33
CA ARG A 163 1.57 12.44 -1.41
C ARG A 163 2.86 13.04 -0.90
N GLU A 164 2.84 13.66 0.29
CA GLU A 164 4.04 14.23 0.92
C GLU A 164 5.07 13.15 1.26
N ALA A 165 4.63 12.00 1.79
CA ALA A 165 5.50 10.86 2.08
C ALA A 165 6.13 10.28 0.80
N ALA A 166 5.36 10.14 -0.27
CA ALA A 166 5.87 9.68 -1.57
C ALA A 166 6.89 10.66 -2.17
N LYS A 167 6.64 11.96 -2.05
CA LYS A 167 7.60 13.00 -2.44
C LYS A 167 8.90 12.91 -1.65
N ALA A 168 8.81 12.75 -0.33
CA ALA A 168 9.97 12.55 0.55
C ALA A 168 10.75 11.25 0.21
N ALA A 169 10.07 10.22 -0.31
CA ALA A 169 10.67 9.00 -0.84
C ALA A 169 11.34 9.18 -2.23
N GLY A 170 11.39 10.41 -2.75
CA GLY A 170 11.97 10.73 -4.05
C GLY A 170 11.11 10.29 -5.23
N ILE A 171 9.79 10.22 -5.07
CA ILE A 171 8.85 10.07 -6.18
C ILE A 171 8.43 11.47 -6.62
N ASP A 172 8.61 11.77 -7.91
CA ASP A 172 8.14 13.03 -8.48
C ASP A 172 6.61 13.07 -8.49
N GLU A 173 6.05 14.23 -8.20
CA GLU A 173 4.61 14.46 -8.16
C GLU A 173 3.99 14.30 -9.55
N ASP A 174 4.71 14.68 -10.60
CA ASP A 174 4.29 14.51 -12.01
C ASP A 174 4.18 13.03 -12.42
N PHE A 175 4.84 12.14 -11.68
CA PHE A 175 4.82 10.70 -11.91
C PHE A 175 4.05 9.94 -10.83
N LEU A 176 3.34 10.62 -9.91
CA LEU A 176 2.59 9.99 -8.83
C LEU A 176 1.08 10.11 -9.02
N THR A 177 0.41 8.97 -9.06
CA THR A 177 -1.06 8.88 -9.02
C THR A 177 -1.50 8.19 -7.74
N LEU A 178 -2.45 8.77 -7.00
CA LEU A 178 -3.18 8.04 -5.98
C LEU A 178 -4.39 7.36 -6.61
N ALA A 179 -4.63 6.09 -6.29
CA ALA A 179 -5.82 5.36 -6.69
C ALA A 179 -6.51 4.78 -5.46
N TYR A 180 -7.84 4.65 -5.49
CA TYR A 180 -8.53 3.95 -4.41
C TYR A 180 -8.34 2.44 -4.53
N GLU A 181 -8.08 1.78 -3.41
CA GLU A 181 -8.01 0.32 -3.30
C GLU A 181 -9.22 -0.37 -3.97
N PRO A 182 -10.48 0.00 -3.69
CA PRO A 182 -11.63 -0.62 -4.35
C PRO A 182 -11.73 -0.34 -5.86
N GLU A 183 -11.28 0.83 -6.33
CA GLU A 183 -11.28 1.16 -7.77
C GLU A 183 -10.22 0.34 -8.52
N ALA A 184 -9.02 0.21 -7.95
CA ALA A 184 -7.97 -0.63 -8.51
C ALA A 184 -8.42 -2.10 -8.60
N ALA A 185 -9.09 -2.60 -7.56
CA ALA A 185 -9.66 -3.94 -7.57
C ALA A 185 -10.79 -4.09 -8.62
N ALA A 186 -11.67 -3.10 -8.73
CA ALA A 186 -12.75 -3.09 -9.72
C ALA A 186 -12.21 -3.17 -11.16
N ILE A 187 -11.21 -2.35 -11.48
CA ILE A 187 -10.56 -2.35 -12.80
C ILE A 187 -9.92 -3.71 -13.08
N TYR A 188 -9.15 -4.25 -12.12
CA TYR A 188 -8.53 -5.56 -12.28
C TYR A 188 -9.56 -6.67 -12.54
N CYS A 189 -10.63 -6.73 -11.74
CA CYS A 189 -11.70 -7.73 -11.90
C CYS A 189 -12.39 -7.64 -13.26
N LYS A 190 -12.62 -6.41 -13.75
CA LYS A 190 -13.19 -6.18 -15.08
C LYS A 190 -12.27 -6.70 -16.18
N GLU A 191 -11.00 -6.29 -16.19
CA GLU A 191 -10.02 -6.68 -17.21
C GLU A 191 -9.73 -8.19 -17.21
N ALA A 192 -9.56 -8.80 -16.04
CA ALA A 192 -9.35 -10.24 -15.90
C ALA A 192 -10.55 -11.06 -16.39
N THR A 193 -11.77 -10.53 -16.24
CA THR A 193 -12.99 -11.17 -16.76
C THR A 193 -13.06 -11.09 -18.29
N VAL A 194 -12.64 -9.97 -18.89
CA VAL A 194 -12.55 -9.82 -20.36
C VAL A 194 -11.57 -10.82 -20.95
N GLN A 195 -10.37 -10.97 -20.37
CA GLN A 195 -9.37 -11.93 -20.85
C GLN A 195 -9.83 -13.39 -20.79
N ARG A 196 -10.61 -13.77 -19.76
CA ARG A 196 -11.14 -15.15 -19.62
C ARG A 196 -12.21 -15.49 -20.67
N LYS A 197 -12.94 -14.50 -21.20
CA LYS A 197 -13.93 -14.70 -22.27
C LYS A 197 -13.29 -15.10 -23.60
N GLU A 198 -12.02 -14.77 -23.84
CA GLU A 198 -11.32 -15.11 -25.09
C GLU A 198 -10.78 -16.57 -25.13
N GLY A 199 -10.80 -17.30 -24.00
CA GLY A 199 -10.11 -18.60 -23.88
C GLY A 199 -10.95 -19.84 -23.53
N THR A 200 -12.20 -19.70 -23.09
CA THR A 200 -13.02 -20.86 -22.68
C THR A 200 -14.52 -20.59 -22.85
N GLU A 201 -15.20 -21.40 -23.65
CA GLU A 201 -16.67 -21.53 -23.63
C GLU A 201 -17.08 -22.20 -22.30
N GLY A 202 -17.72 -21.47 -21.37
CA GLY A 202 -18.39 -22.14 -20.25
C GLY A 202 -18.64 -21.36 -18.95
N CYS A 203 -18.02 -20.21 -18.71
CA CYS A 203 -18.37 -19.37 -17.55
C CYS A 203 -18.24 -17.88 -17.89
N SER A 204 -19.20 -17.35 -18.63
CA SER A 204 -19.32 -15.90 -18.80
C SER A 204 -19.79 -15.29 -17.48
N LEU A 205 -18.88 -14.66 -16.72
CA LEU A 205 -19.31 -13.59 -15.82
C LEU A 205 -19.91 -12.48 -16.70
N GLN A 206 -21.24 -12.48 -16.86
CA GLN A 206 -22.01 -11.41 -17.53
C GLN A 206 -22.09 -10.13 -16.67
N SER A 207 -21.47 -10.14 -15.49
CA SER A 207 -21.59 -9.16 -14.41
C SER A 207 -21.01 -7.78 -14.70
N PHE A 208 -20.38 -7.55 -15.86
CA PHE A 208 -19.83 -6.24 -16.24
C PHE A 208 -20.55 -5.58 -17.43
N ASP A 209 -21.62 -6.20 -17.95
CA ASP A 209 -22.41 -5.61 -19.03
C ASP A 209 -23.14 -4.35 -18.54
N ALA A 210 -23.38 -3.39 -19.44
CA ALA A 210 -23.99 -2.10 -19.08
C ALA A 210 -25.38 -2.31 -18.42
N GLY A 211 -25.65 -1.57 -17.34
CA GLY A 211 -26.90 -1.66 -16.56
C GLY A 211 -26.83 -2.56 -15.33
N HIS A 212 -25.67 -3.14 -15.03
CA HIS A 212 -25.42 -3.90 -13.80
C HIS A 212 -24.71 -3.04 -12.74
N GLN A 213 -24.69 -3.54 -11.51
CA GLN A 213 -23.88 -2.99 -10.42
C GLN A 213 -23.09 -4.13 -9.81
N PHE A 214 -21.87 -3.86 -9.40
CA PHE A 214 -21.04 -4.83 -8.69
C PHE A 214 -20.47 -4.20 -7.43
N LEU A 215 -20.28 -5.05 -6.41
CA LEU A 215 -19.74 -4.68 -5.11
C LEU A 215 -18.32 -5.20 -5.01
N VAL A 216 -17.38 -4.33 -4.69
CA VAL A 216 -16.05 -4.72 -4.23
C VAL A 216 -16.09 -4.78 -2.70
N LEU A 217 -15.74 -5.95 -2.17
CA LEU A 217 -15.58 -6.22 -0.74
C LEU A 217 -14.10 -6.50 -0.49
N ASP A 218 -13.39 -5.52 0.08
CA ASP A 218 -12.01 -5.69 0.54
C ASP A 218 -12.00 -6.03 2.03
N CYS A 219 -11.78 -7.32 2.32
CA CYS A 219 -11.65 -7.84 3.67
C CYS A 219 -10.16 -8.03 4.02
N GLY A 220 -9.45 -6.93 4.23
CA GLY A 220 -8.03 -6.93 4.57
C GLY A 220 -7.72 -7.56 5.95
N GLY A 221 -6.47 -7.95 6.16
CA GLY A 221 -6.04 -8.65 7.38
C GLY A 221 -5.95 -7.79 8.65
N GLU A 222 -6.00 -6.46 8.54
CA GLU A 222 -5.78 -5.51 9.65
C GLU A 222 -7.09 -4.86 10.16
N CYS A 223 -8.20 -5.60 10.15
CA CYS A 223 -9.51 -5.22 10.73
C CYS A 223 -10.29 -4.10 10.03
N ASN A 224 -9.93 -3.72 8.80
CA ASN A 224 -10.75 -2.83 7.97
C ASN A 224 -11.42 -3.64 6.87
N CYS A 225 -12.75 -3.67 6.88
CA CYS A 225 -13.56 -4.12 5.76
C CYS A 225 -14.02 -2.89 4.97
N GLU A 226 -13.59 -2.77 3.73
CA GLU A 226 -14.02 -1.70 2.83
C GLU A 226 -15.01 -2.25 1.81
N MET A 227 -16.12 -1.54 1.61
CA MET A 227 -17.15 -1.88 0.64
C MET A 227 -17.38 -0.70 -0.30
N ALA A 228 -17.31 -0.96 -1.60
CA ALA A 228 -17.59 0.04 -2.63
C ALA A 228 -18.45 -0.54 -3.75
N ALA A 229 -19.56 0.12 -4.05
CA ALA A 229 -20.47 -0.27 -5.13
C ALA A 229 -20.19 0.55 -6.40
N PHE A 230 -20.05 -0.14 -7.53
CA PHE A 230 -19.73 0.47 -8.82
C PHE A 230 -20.83 0.17 -9.85
N PRO A 231 -21.36 1.19 -10.55
CA PRO A 231 -22.28 0.99 -11.65
C PRO A 231 -21.51 0.68 -12.96
N THR A 232 -22.06 -0.20 -13.80
CA THR A 232 -21.59 -0.38 -15.18
C THR A 232 -22.40 0.55 -16.10
N THR A 233 -21.95 1.80 -16.26
CA THR A 233 -22.66 2.79 -17.10
C THR A 233 -22.34 2.64 -18.59
N TYR A 234 -23.31 2.99 -19.44
CA TYR A 234 -23.23 3.02 -20.91
C TYR A 234 -22.16 3.96 -21.52
N ARG A 235 -21.45 4.76 -20.72
CA ARG A 235 -20.39 5.62 -21.22
C ARG A 235 -19.08 4.83 -21.31
N GLN A 236 -18.80 4.38 -22.53
CA GLN A 236 -17.45 4.21 -23.03
C GLN A 236 -16.56 5.32 -22.48
N LEU A 237 -15.55 4.94 -21.71
CA LEU A 237 -14.38 5.76 -21.47
C LEU A 237 -13.76 6.03 -22.85
N GLY A 238 -14.01 7.22 -23.38
CA GLY A 238 -13.21 7.78 -24.45
C GLY A 238 -11.82 8.02 -23.90
N LEU A 239 -10.94 7.04 -24.11
CA LEU A 239 -9.51 7.23 -24.28
C LEU A 239 -9.22 7.27 -25.77
#